data_AF-A0A920E194-F1
#
_entry.id   AF-A0A920E194-F1
#
_cell.length_a   1.000
_cell.length_b   1.000
_cell.length_c   1.000
_cell.angle_alpha   90.00
_cell.angle_beta   90.00
_cell.angle_gamma   90.00
#
_symmetry.space_group_name_H-M   'P 1'
#
loop_
_entity.id
_entity.type
_entity.pdbx_description
1 polymer ?
#
loop_
_entity_poly.entity_id
_entity_poly.type
_entity_poly.pdbx_seq_one_letter_code
_entity_poly.pdbx_strand_id
1 'polypeptide(L)'
;MQTIYELLTERADLLENTVVIIDPCLNPDGRDRYANWYNQTRTVPYNTNKISREHSEPWPGGRANHYLFDLNRDWAWITQVESQQRLKEYHKWLPHVHADFHEQGINEPFYFAPAAEPYHEVITKWQRDFQHMLGKNNAKIF
;
A
#
# COMPACT_ATOMS: atom_id res chain seq x y z
N MET A 1 -10.77 -5.49 -3.67
CA MET A 1 -11.24 -6.88 -3.49
C MET A 1 -11.04 -7.77 -4.72
N GLN A 2 -10.78 -7.21 -5.92
CA GLN A 2 -10.55 -8.00 -7.14
C GLN A 2 -9.46 -9.07 -6.98
N THR A 3 -8.30 -8.73 -6.37
CA THR A 3 -7.21 -9.69 -6.14
C THR A 3 -7.65 -10.90 -5.30
N ILE A 4 -8.44 -10.68 -4.24
CA ILE A 4 -8.99 -11.78 -3.42
C ILE A 4 -9.90 -12.65 -4.28
N TYR A 5 -10.78 -12.03 -5.06
CA TYR A 5 -11.68 -12.76 -5.95
C TYR A 5 -10.89 -13.63 -6.93
N GLU A 6 -9.95 -13.06 -7.68
CA GLU A 6 -9.13 -13.77 -8.67
C GLU A 6 -8.30 -14.91 -8.05
N LEU A 7 -7.71 -14.70 -6.87
CA LEU A 7 -6.97 -15.74 -6.15
C LEU A 7 -7.86 -16.92 -5.75
N LEU A 8 -9.14 -16.67 -5.44
CA LEU A 8 -10.07 -17.71 -5.02
C LEU A 8 -10.78 -18.40 -6.19
N THR A 9 -10.89 -17.76 -7.35
CA THR A 9 -11.67 -18.28 -8.49
C THR A 9 -10.82 -18.73 -9.67
N GLU A 10 -9.84 -17.92 -10.08
CA GLU A 10 -9.10 -18.09 -11.33
C GLU A 10 -7.66 -18.59 -11.09
N ARG A 11 -7.08 -18.23 -9.94
CA ARG A 11 -5.66 -18.43 -9.60
C ARG A 11 -5.46 -19.19 -8.29
N ALA A 12 -6.40 -20.09 -7.97
CA ALA A 12 -6.36 -20.89 -6.75
C ALA A 12 -5.15 -21.84 -6.69
N ASP A 13 -4.58 -22.20 -7.85
CA ASP A 13 -3.34 -22.96 -7.98
C ASP A 13 -2.17 -22.29 -7.25
N LEU A 14 -2.12 -20.95 -7.23
CA LEU A 14 -1.07 -20.21 -6.53
C LEU A 14 -1.11 -20.41 -5.01
N LEU A 15 -2.28 -20.73 -4.45
CA LEU A 15 -2.50 -20.87 -3.02
C LEU A 15 -2.10 -22.25 -2.48
N GLU A 16 -1.77 -23.22 -3.35
CA GLU A 16 -1.31 -24.55 -2.92
C GLU A 16 -0.01 -24.50 -2.11
N ASN A 17 0.87 -23.55 -2.44
CA ASN A 17 2.20 -23.40 -1.84
C ASN A 17 2.45 -22.00 -1.27
N THR A 18 1.44 -21.14 -1.28
CA THR A 18 1.58 -19.73 -0.89
C THR A 18 0.52 -19.35 0.13
N VAL A 19 0.96 -18.82 1.27
CA VAL A 19 0.06 -18.14 2.20
C VAL A 19 0.01 -16.66 1.83
N VAL A 20 -1.19 -16.16 1.53
CA VAL A 20 -1.42 -14.75 1.18
C VAL A 20 -2.24 -14.09 2.28
N ILE A 21 -1.70 -13.04 2.88
CA ILE A 21 -2.37 -12.22 3.90
C ILE A 21 -2.71 -10.88 3.26
N ILE A 22 -3.97 -10.49 3.31
CA ILE A 22 -4.46 -9.25 2.70
C ILE A 22 -5.11 -8.41 3.78
N ASP A 23 -4.54 -7.24 4.04
CA ASP A 23 -5.19 -6.15 4.76
C ASP A 23 -5.81 -5.20 3.73
N PRO A 24 -7.14 -5.13 3.62
CA PRO A 24 -7.79 -4.32 2.60
C PRO A 24 -7.75 -2.81 2.90
N CYS A 25 -7.49 -2.40 4.14
CA CYS A 25 -7.51 -0.99 4.51
C CYS A 25 -6.75 -0.71 5.83
N LEU A 26 -5.51 -0.24 5.69
CA LEU A 26 -4.66 0.14 6.82
C LEU A 26 -5.13 1.39 7.60
N ASN A 27 -5.90 2.27 6.94
CA ASN A 27 -6.39 3.52 7.51
C ASN A 27 -7.89 3.69 7.22
N PRO A 28 -8.77 2.97 7.95
CA PRO A 28 -10.22 3.04 7.72
C PRO A 28 -10.78 4.44 7.98
N ASP A 29 -10.29 5.15 9.00
CA ASP A 29 -10.74 6.52 9.32
C ASP A 29 -10.40 7.51 8.20
N GLY A 30 -9.18 7.44 7.67
CA GLY A 30 -8.74 8.24 6.53
C GLY A 30 -9.51 7.92 5.26
N ARG A 31 -9.71 6.63 4.98
CA ARG A 31 -10.53 6.17 3.85
C ARG A 31 -11.96 6.74 3.93
N ASP A 32 -12.61 6.65 5.08
CA ASP A 32 -13.99 7.10 5.23
C ASP A 32 -14.10 8.62 5.15
N ARG A 33 -13.10 9.37 5.66
CA ARG A 33 -13.02 10.81 5.46
C ARG A 33 -12.98 11.19 3.98
N TYR A 34 -12.09 10.56 3.22
CA TYR A 34 -11.99 10.78 1.77
C TYR A 34 -13.28 10.40 1.05
N ALA A 35 -13.81 9.20 1.31
CA ALA A 35 -15.01 8.69 0.65
C ALA A 35 -16.22 9.60 0.90
N ASN A 36 -16.39 10.08 2.14
CA ASN A 36 -17.46 11.01 2.49
C ASN A 36 -17.32 12.34 1.75
N TRP A 37 -16.13 12.91 1.69
CA TRP A 37 -15.88 14.15 0.95
C TRP A 37 -16.11 13.97 -0.55
N TYR A 38 -15.52 12.93 -1.15
CA TYR A 38 -15.61 12.67 -2.58
C TYR A 38 -17.05 12.44 -3.02
N ASN A 39 -17.83 11.67 -2.25
CA ASN A 39 -19.25 11.43 -2.56
C ASN A 39 -20.12 12.70 -2.54
N GLN A 40 -19.74 13.71 -1.75
CA GLN A 40 -20.42 15.02 -1.72
C GLN A 40 -19.99 15.95 -2.85
N THR A 41 -18.78 15.74 -3.38
CA THR A 41 -18.10 16.70 -4.26
C THR A 41 -18.06 16.24 -5.73
N ARG A 42 -18.18 14.93 -5.97
CA ARG A 42 -18.08 14.35 -7.31
C ARG A 42 -19.16 14.89 -8.25
N THR A 43 -18.77 15.09 -9.49
CA THR A 43 -19.62 15.50 -10.59
C THR A 43 -20.20 14.26 -11.28
N VAL A 44 -21.39 14.40 -11.85
CA VAL A 44 -21.98 13.41 -12.76
C VAL A 44 -22.35 14.14 -14.06
N PRO A 45 -21.74 13.80 -15.22
CA PRO A 45 -20.67 12.81 -15.41
C PRO A 45 -19.35 13.22 -14.74
N TYR A 46 -18.44 12.26 -14.54
CA TYR A 46 -17.12 12.52 -13.97
C TYR A 46 -16.32 13.53 -14.81
N ASN A 47 -15.58 14.42 -14.16
CA ASN A 47 -14.85 15.48 -14.81
C ASN A 47 -13.37 15.10 -14.96
N THR A 48 -12.83 15.10 -16.18
CA THR A 48 -11.43 14.77 -16.43
C THR A 48 -10.47 15.94 -16.16
N ASN A 49 -10.99 17.14 -15.94
CA ASN A 49 -10.18 18.32 -15.67
C ASN A 49 -9.61 18.26 -14.24
N LYS A 50 -8.28 18.12 -14.13
CA LYS A 50 -7.58 17.99 -12.83
C LYS A 50 -7.76 19.17 -11.87
N ILE A 51 -8.10 20.36 -12.36
CA ILE A 51 -8.35 21.53 -11.47
C ILE A 51 -9.78 21.54 -10.91
N SER A 52 -10.63 20.59 -11.29
CA SER A 52 -11.97 20.48 -10.76
C SER A 52 -11.97 20.11 -9.28
N ARG A 53 -12.99 20.57 -8.56
CA ARG A 53 -13.10 20.43 -7.11
C ARG A 53 -13.02 18.99 -6.62
N GLU A 54 -13.52 18.02 -7.39
CA GLU A 54 -13.48 16.58 -7.09
C GLU A 54 -12.07 15.96 -7.07
N HIS A 55 -11.05 16.65 -7.59
CA HIS A 55 -9.65 16.23 -7.61
C HIS A 55 -8.79 16.96 -6.56
N SER A 56 -9.40 17.80 -5.73
CA SER A 56 -8.70 18.67 -4.77
C SER A 56 -9.28 18.49 -3.36
N GLU A 57 -8.91 17.41 -2.67
CA GLU A 57 -9.37 17.14 -1.30
C GLU A 57 -8.98 18.28 -0.32
N PRO A 58 -9.90 18.79 0.52
CA PRO A 58 -9.57 19.79 1.53
C PRO A 58 -8.86 19.16 2.73
N TRP A 59 -8.17 19.99 3.53
CA TRP A 59 -7.63 19.54 4.81
C TRP A 59 -8.71 19.52 5.92
N PRO A 60 -8.73 18.54 6.82
CA PRO A 60 -7.90 17.32 6.83
C PRO A 60 -8.36 16.33 5.75
N GLY A 61 -7.39 15.78 5.02
CA GLY A 61 -7.64 14.78 3.98
C GLY A 61 -7.60 13.34 4.49
N GLY A 62 -7.80 12.38 3.60
CA GLY A 62 -7.85 10.95 3.92
C GLY A 62 -6.49 10.30 4.21
N ARG A 63 -5.37 10.99 3.92
CA ARG A 63 -4.02 10.43 4.11
C ARG A 63 -3.72 10.02 5.55
N ALA A 64 -4.04 10.90 6.50
CA ALA A 64 -3.67 10.73 7.89
C ALA A 64 -4.74 9.94 8.66
N ASN A 65 -4.33 9.29 9.76
CA ASN A 65 -5.26 8.55 10.62
C ASN A 65 -6.18 9.49 11.41
N HIS A 66 -6.92 8.96 12.38
CA HIS A 66 -7.78 9.74 13.27
C HIS A 66 -7.05 10.92 13.95
N TYR A 67 -5.82 10.67 14.39
CA TYR A 67 -5.00 11.64 15.12
C TYR A 67 -4.11 12.51 14.21
N LEU A 68 -4.36 12.47 12.90
CA LEU A 68 -3.60 13.19 11.88
C LEU A 68 -2.12 12.78 11.78
N PHE A 69 -1.79 11.55 12.16
CA PHE A 69 -0.47 10.95 11.93
C PHE A 69 -0.39 10.27 10.56
N ASP A 70 0.80 10.33 9.96
CA ASP A 70 1.14 9.60 8.75
C ASP A 70 1.59 8.17 9.11
N LEU A 71 0.74 7.17 8.83
CA LEU A 71 1.02 5.77 9.14
C LEU A 71 2.19 5.19 8.34
N ASN A 72 2.60 5.82 7.23
CA ASN A 72 3.80 5.46 6.47
C ASN A 72 5.07 6.19 6.95
N ARG A 73 4.98 6.93 8.07
CA ARG A 73 6.13 7.41 8.85
C ARG A 73 6.20 6.75 10.22
N ASP A 74 5.04 6.33 10.73
CA ASP A 74 4.93 5.68 12.03
C ASP A 74 5.61 4.30 12.10
N TRP A 75 6.00 3.68 10.97
CA TRP A 75 6.81 2.44 10.96
C TRP A 75 8.08 2.52 11.82
N ALA A 76 8.67 3.71 12.00
CA ALA A 76 9.89 3.87 12.78
C ALA A 76 9.66 3.90 14.30
N TRP A 77 8.49 4.35 14.76
CA TRP A 77 8.19 4.54 16.20
C TRP A 77 7.06 3.68 16.72
N ILE A 78 6.19 3.20 15.83
CA ILE A 78 5.06 2.30 16.13
C ILE A 78 4.18 2.88 17.24
N THR A 79 3.81 4.15 17.10
CA THR A 79 3.05 4.88 18.11
C THR A 79 1.54 4.73 17.92
N GLN A 80 1.09 4.54 16.68
CA GLN A 80 -0.33 4.48 16.35
C GLN A 80 -0.88 3.05 16.49
N VAL A 81 -2.17 2.93 16.81
CA VAL A 81 -2.80 1.63 17.05
C VAL A 81 -2.78 0.77 15.79
N GLU A 82 -2.95 1.37 14.62
CA GLU A 82 -2.92 0.70 13.32
C GLU A 82 -1.56 0.04 13.08
N SER A 83 -0.47 0.78 13.30
CA SER A 83 0.90 0.24 13.20
C SER A 83 1.15 -0.87 14.22
N GLN A 84 0.71 -0.69 15.47
CA GLN A 84 0.88 -1.69 16.52
C GLN A 84 0.16 -2.99 16.22
N GLN A 85 -1.08 -2.93 15.70
CA GLN A 85 -1.82 -4.14 15.34
C GLN A 85 -1.21 -4.81 14.10
N ARG A 86 -0.85 -4.03 13.07
CA ARG A 86 -0.17 -4.56 11.88
C ARG A 86 1.12 -5.30 12.24
N LEU A 87 1.91 -4.76 13.16
CA LEU A 87 3.18 -5.36 13.55
C LEU A 87 3.02 -6.72 14.26
N LYS A 88 1.92 -6.95 14.98
CA LYS A 88 1.63 -8.25 15.59
C LYS A 88 1.50 -9.35 14.54
N GLU A 89 0.71 -9.09 13.49
CA GLU A 89 0.57 -10.05 12.39
C GLU A 89 1.87 -10.16 11.58
N TYR A 90 2.56 -9.04 11.33
CA TYR A 90 3.83 -9.05 10.63
C TYR A 90 4.87 -9.94 11.35
N HIS A 91 5.02 -9.81 12.66
CA HIS A 91 5.95 -10.63 13.45
C HIS A 91 5.50 -12.08 13.62
N LYS A 92 4.19 -12.37 13.53
CA LYS A 92 3.68 -13.74 13.58
C LYS A 92 4.03 -14.52 12.31
N TRP A 93 3.99 -13.87 11.15
CA TRP A 93 4.16 -14.53 9.86
C TRP A 93 5.54 -14.32 9.23
N LEU A 94 6.23 -13.23 9.57
CA LEU A 94 7.54 -12.83 9.01
C LEU A 94 7.57 -13.00 7.48
N PRO A 95 6.71 -12.26 6.75
CA PRO A 95 6.48 -12.52 5.34
C PRO A 95 7.76 -12.33 4.51
N HIS A 96 8.01 -13.26 3.58
CA HIS A 96 9.12 -13.16 2.63
C HIS A 96 8.96 -11.96 1.68
N VAL A 97 7.72 -11.62 1.32
CA VAL A 97 7.37 -10.48 0.48
C VAL A 97 6.25 -9.69 1.16
N HIS A 98 6.44 -8.38 1.28
CA HIS A 98 5.43 -7.44 1.76
C HIS A 98 5.22 -6.36 0.70
N ALA A 99 3.98 -6.23 0.22
CA ALA A 99 3.58 -5.19 -0.71
C ALA A 99 2.64 -4.21 0.01
N ASP A 100 3.03 -2.94 0.05
CA ASP A 100 2.21 -1.85 0.56
C ASP A 100 1.79 -0.98 -0.62
N PHE A 101 0.48 -0.92 -0.89
CA PHE A 101 -0.06 -0.27 -2.08
C PHE A 101 -0.45 1.17 -1.77
N HIS A 102 0.17 2.11 -2.48
CA HIS A 102 -0.10 3.54 -2.37
C HIS A 102 -0.77 4.02 -3.64
N GLU A 103 -1.71 4.95 -3.49
CA GLU A 103 -2.14 5.80 -4.60
C GLU A 103 -1.08 6.89 -4.81
N GLN A 104 -0.69 7.09 -6.06
CA GLN A 104 0.26 8.12 -6.46
C GLN A 104 -0.33 8.97 -7.59
N GLY A 105 0.36 10.04 -7.95
CA GLY A 105 -0.04 10.83 -9.12
C GLY A 105 -0.04 9.98 -10.39
N ILE A 106 -0.88 10.33 -11.36
CA ILE A 106 -1.03 9.55 -12.60
C ILE A 106 0.27 9.40 -13.43
N ASN A 107 1.27 10.25 -13.16
CA ASN A 107 2.57 10.25 -13.82
C ASN A 107 3.70 9.77 -12.89
N GLU A 108 3.36 9.24 -11.72
CA GLU A 108 4.31 8.75 -10.73
C GLU A 108 4.33 7.21 -10.78
N PRO A 109 5.44 6.60 -11.23
CA PRO A 109 5.51 5.14 -11.35
C PRO A 109 5.60 4.46 -9.98
N PHE A 110 5.14 3.22 -9.90
CA PHE A 110 5.38 2.39 -8.72
C PHE A 110 6.88 2.16 -8.52
N TYR A 111 7.29 2.20 -7.25
CA TYR A 111 8.61 1.73 -6.88
C TYR A 111 8.65 0.20 -6.98
N PHE A 112 9.65 -0.32 -7.69
CA PHE A 112 10.03 -1.72 -7.66
C PHE A 112 11.47 -1.84 -7.18
N ALA A 113 11.74 -2.89 -6.41
CA ALA A 113 13.09 -3.21 -5.94
C ALA A 113 14.10 -3.27 -7.10
N PRO A 114 15.40 -3.00 -6.85
CA PRO A 114 16.04 -2.81 -5.55
C PRO A 114 15.96 -1.37 -5.00
N ALA A 115 16.23 -1.21 -3.71
CA ALA A 115 16.33 0.11 -3.09
C ALA A 115 17.58 0.85 -3.56
N ALA A 116 17.55 2.19 -3.50
CA ALA A 116 18.73 3.00 -3.73
C ALA A 116 19.71 2.86 -2.56
N GLU A 117 21.01 2.91 -2.85
CA GLU A 117 22.04 2.97 -1.82
C GLU A 117 22.03 4.32 -1.09
N PRO A 118 22.45 4.37 0.21
CA PRO A 118 23.00 3.27 1.01
C PRO A 118 21.96 2.37 1.67
N TYR A 119 22.31 1.09 1.82
CA TYR A 119 21.54 0.12 2.62
C TYR A 119 21.96 0.15 4.09
N HIS A 120 21.02 -0.16 4.98
CA HIS A 120 21.35 -0.40 6.39
C HIS A 120 22.33 -1.59 6.52
N GLU A 121 23.31 -1.46 7.41
CA GLU A 121 24.37 -2.47 7.64
C GLU A 121 23.86 -3.88 8.01
N VAL A 122 22.67 -3.98 8.59
CA VAL A 122 22.06 -5.26 9.01
C VAL A 122 21.42 -6.03 7.85
N ILE A 123 21.26 -5.40 6.68
CA ILE A 123 20.70 -6.05 5.51
C ILE A 123 21.73 -7.02 4.94
N THR A 124 21.41 -8.31 5.06
CA THR A 124 22.28 -9.42 4.64
C THR A 124 22.47 -9.45 3.13
N LYS A 125 23.54 -10.10 2.67
CA LYS A 125 23.79 -10.31 1.24
C LYS A 125 22.59 -10.98 0.54
N TRP A 126 22.00 -11.99 1.17
CA TRP A 126 20.84 -12.68 0.62
C TRP A 126 19.64 -11.74 0.44
N GLN A 127 19.34 -10.89 1.43
CA GLN A 127 18.23 -9.91 1.31
C GLN A 127 18.46 -8.91 0.16
N ARG A 128 19.71 -8.49 -0.06
CA ARG A 128 20.06 -7.63 -1.20
C ARG A 128 19.86 -8.35 -2.54
N ASP A 129 20.40 -9.56 -2.66
CA ASP A 129 20.25 -10.38 -3.86
C ASP A 129 18.76 -10.70 -4.14
N PHE A 130 17.97 -10.92 -3.10
CA PHE A 130 16.54 -11.19 -3.18
C PHE A 130 15.76 -9.96 -3.70
N GLN A 131 16.10 -8.74 -3.26
CA GLN A 131 15.53 -7.51 -3.83
C GLN A 131 15.80 -7.39 -5.34
N HIS A 132 17.01 -7.69 -5.78
CA HIS A 132 17.33 -7.70 -7.22
C HIS A 132 16.56 -8.77 -8.00
N MET A 133 16.39 -9.96 -7.42
CA MET A 133 15.61 -11.04 -8.03
C MET A 133 14.14 -10.60 -8.20
N LEU A 134 13.54 -10.02 -7.16
CA LEU A 134 12.18 -9.48 -7.20
C LEU A 134 12.04 -8.40 -8.27
N GLY A 135 12.96 -7.43 -8.29
CA GLY A 135 12.97 -6.36 -9.29
C GLY A 135 13.00 -6.85 -10.73
N LYS A 136 13.91 -7.80 -11.02
CA LYS A 136 14.02 -8.41 -12.36
C LYS A 136 12.77 -9.19 -12.76
N ASN A 137 12.06 -9.80 -11.80
CA ASN A 137 10.82 -10.51 -12.10
C ASN A 137 9.65 -9.55 -12.32
N ASN A 138 9.56 -8.46 -11.54
CA ASN A 138 8.56 -7.41 -11.77
C ASN A 138 8.73 -6.77 -13.16
N ALA A 139 9.96 -6.46 -13.57
CA ALA A 139 10.26 -5.87 -14.87
C ALA A 139 9.94 -6.75 -16.10
N LYS A 140 9.58 -8.03 -15.91
CA LYS A 140 9.09 -8.89 -17.00
C LYS A 140 7.59 -8.73 -17.24
N ILE A 141 6.87 -8.21 -16.25
CA ILE A 141 5.40 -8.15 -16.21
C ILE A 141 4.94 -6.71 -16.52
N PHE A 142 5.68 -5.71 -16.06
CA PHE A 142 5.42 -4.28 -16.25
C PHE A 142 6.38 -3.68 -17.28
#